data_AF-A0AAN9G930-F1
#
_entry.id   AF-A0AAN9G930-F1
#
_cell.length_a   1.000
_cell.length_b   1.000
_cell.length_c   1.000
_cell.angle_alpha   90.00
_cell.angle_beta   90.00
_cell.angle_gamma   90.00
#
_symmetry.space_group_name_H-M   'P 1'
#
loop_
_entity.id
_entity.type
_entity.pdbx_description
1 polymer ?
#
loop_
_entity_poly.entity_id
_entity_poly.type
_entity_poly.pdbx_seq_one_letter_code
_entity_poly.pdbx_strand_id
1 'polypeptide(L)'
;MMKSVVALSMALAFLFVHVNSECIDADGNTKEAGEEPYLGPNGCMCFCSDDGPECSQDICPGYTGCEGPNGTMYEAGQGFAVDCNTCNCHGFGALSCTLVGCVTLDIKTLSEAP
;
A
#
# COMPACT_ATOMS: atom_id res chain seq x y z
N MET A 1 10.82 -31.42 -25.40
CA MET A 1 12.29 -31.60 -25.27
C MET A 1 12.96 -30.33 -25.80
N MET A 2 13.79 -29.72 -24.95
CA MET A 2 14.74 -28.61 -25.17
C MET A 2 14.76 -27.95 -26.57
N LYS A 3 14.65 -26.61 -26.59
CA LYS A 3 15.29 -25.80 -27.64
C LYS A 3 16.10 -24.70 -26.99
N SER A 4 17.32 -25.07 -26.58
CA SER A 4 18.41 -24.13 -26.40
C SER A 4 18.90 -23.63 -27.77
N VAL A 5 19.62 -22.50 -27.73
CA VAL A 5 20.41 -21.85 -28.79
C VAL A 5 19.61 -20.85 -29.64
N VAL A 6 19.83 -19.55 -29.41
CA VAL A 6 20.66 -18.70 -30.30
C VAL A 6 21.27 -17.56 -29.47
N ALA A 7 22.59 -17.58 -29.34
CA ALA A 7 23.38 -16.40 -29.04
C ALA A 7 24.09 -15.99 -30.33
N LEU A 8 23.70 -14.86 -30.96
CA LEU A 8 24.59 -13.97 -31.73
C LEU A 8 23.82 -12.75 -32.28
N SER A 9 24.07 -11.55 -31.76
CA SER A 9 24.00 -10.27 -32.50
C SER A 9 24.37 -9.09 -31.59
N MET A 10 25.54 -8.49 -31.83
CA MET A 10 25.93 -7.20 -31.27
C MET A 10 25.08 -6.10 -31.92
N ALA A 11 24.06 -5.58 -31.23
CA ALA A 11 23.41 -4.33 -31.59
C ALA A 11 22.73 -3.75 -30.34
N LEU A 12 23.19 -2.58 -29.89
CA LEU A 12 22.70 -1.77 -28.77
C LEU A 12 22.04 -2.57 -27.64
N ALA A 13 22.80 -2.80 -26.56
CA ALA A 13 22.18 -2.99 -25.26
C ALA A 13 21.48 -1.68 -24.89
N PHE A 14 20.27 -1.46 -25.41
CA PHE A 14 19.27 -0.73 -24.66
C PHE A 14 19.21 -1.46 -23.34
N LEU A 15 19.80 -0.85 -22.32
CA LEU A 15 19.56 -1.19 -20.93
C LEU A 15 18.08 -0.90 -20.68
N PHE A 16 17.20 -1.75 -21.23
CA PHE A 16 15.92 -2.01 -20.63
C PHE A 16 16.29 -2.67 -19.32
N VAL A 17 16.53 -1.83 -18.31
CA VAL A 17 16.35 -2.23 -16.92
C VAL A 17 14.89 -2.65 -16.89
N HIS A 18 14.63 -3.93 -17.15
CA HIS A 18 13.41 -4.56 -16.69
C HIS A 18 13.52 -4.42 -15.19
N VAL A 19 12.82 -3.44 -14.62
CA VAL A 19 12.50 -3.49 -13.21
C VAL A 19 11.58 -4.70 -13.14
N ASN A 20 12.14 -5.88 -12.85
CA ASN A 20 11.33 -7.03 -12.50
C ASN A 20 10.68 -6.64 -11.17
N SER A 21 9.50 -6.02 -11.23
CA SER A 21 8.59 -5.90 -10.10
C SER A 21 8.03 -7.30 -9.83
N GLU A 22 8.90 -8.18 -9.33
CA GLU A 22 8.55 -9.57 -9.02
C GLU A 22 7.39 -9.56 -8.02
N CYS A 23 6.31 -10.24 -8.37
CA CYS A 23 5.19 -10.43 -7.48
C CYS A 23 5.59 -11.45 -6.41
N ILE A 24 5.65 -11.04 -5.16
CA ILE A 24 6.02 -11.90 -4.01
C ILE A 24 4.81 -11.97 -3.07
N ASP A 25 4.46 -13.15 -2.56
CA ASP A 25 3.40 -13.31 -1.55
C ASP A 25 3.89 -13.07 -0.11
N ALA A 26 2.98 -13.11 0.85
CA ALA A 26 3.26 -12.92 2.28
C ALA A 26 4.26 -13.95 2.86
N ASP A 27 4.40 -15.12 2.24
CA ASP A 27 5.34 -16.17 2.63
C ASP A 27 6.70 -16.03 1.92
N GLY A 28 6.84 -15.08 0.98
CA GLY A 28 8.06 -14.82 0.23
C GLY A 28 8.17 -15.62 -1.08
N ASN A 29 7.11 -16.26 -1.56
CA ASN A 29 7.12 -16.99 -2.82
C ASN A 29 6.78 -16.09 -4.01
N THR A 30 7.41 -16.33 -5.15
CA THR A 30 7.11 -15.65 -6.41
C THR A 30 5.74 -16.08 -6.98
N LYS A 31 5.03 -15.11 -7.57
CA LYS A 31 3.77 -15.27 -8.31
C LYS A 31 3.96 -14.89 -9.76
N GLU A 32 3.31 -15.63 -10.64
CA GLU A 32 3.32 -15.37 -12.08
C GLU A 32 2.15 -14.44 -12.46
N ALA A 33 2.33 -13.65 -13.53
CA ALA A 33 1.27 -12.76 -14.01
C ALA A 33 0.04 -13.57 -14.46
N GLY A 34 -1.16 -13.10 -14.09
CA GLY A 34 -2.43 -13.76 -14.43
C GLY A 34 -2.86 -14.90 -13.50
N GLU A 35 -2.14 -15.15 -12.40
CA GLU A 35 -2.59 -16.04 -11.32
C GLU A 35 -3.80 -15.47 -10.54
N GLU A 36 -4.43 -16.32 -9.73
CA GLU A 36 -5.48 -15.91 -8.80
C GLU A 36 -4.98 -14.88 -7.78
N PRO A 37 -5.86 -14.04 -7.19
CA PRO A 37 -5.48 -13.10 -6.15
C PRO A 37 -4.73 -13.78 -5.00
N TYR A 38 -3.66 -13.16 -4.51
CA TYR A 38 -2.81 -13.68 -3.44
C TYR A 38 -2.66 -12.66 -2.31
N LEU A 39 -2.27 -13.14 -1.13
CA LEU A 39 -1.95 -12.26 -0.01
C LEU A 39 -0.53 -11.73 -0.17
N GLY A 40 -0.37 -10.41 -0.28
CA GLY A 40 0.93 -9.75 -0.42
C GLY A 40 1.66 -9.52 0.91
N PRO A 41 2.93 -9.09 0.87
CA PRO A 41 3.76 -8.84 2.06
C PRO A 41 3.25 -7.67 2.93
N ASN A 42 2.49 -6.76 2.33
CA ASN A 42 1.77 -5.70 3.03
C ASN A 42 0.46 -6.21 3.67
N GLY A 43 0.23 -7.52 3.73
CA GLY A 43 -0.99 -8.11 4.28
C GLY A 43 -2.26 -7.81 3.48
N CYS A 44 -2.14 -7.22 2.28
CA CYS A 44 -3.27 -6.89 1.44
C CYS A 44 -3.43 -7.91 0.31
N MET A 45 -4.66 -8.05 -0.19
CA MET A 45 -4.88 -8.86 -1.39
C MET A 45 -4.27 -8.15 -2.59
N CYS A 46 -3.50 -8.89 -3.38
CA CYS A 46 -2.83 -8.42 -4.58
C CYS A 46 -3.19 -9.29 -5.78
N PHE A 47 -3.11 -8.69 -6.96
CA PHE A 47 -3.11 -9.39 -8.24
C PHE A 47 -1.77 -9.16 -8.93
N CYS A 48 -1.23 -10.17 -9.59
CA CYS A 48 0.02 -10.03 -10.34
C CYS A 48 -0.29 -9.74 -11.79
N SER A 49 0.10 -8.55 -12.27
CA SER A 49 0.04 -8.18 -13.69
C SER A 49 1.45 -8.21 -14.31
N ASP A 50 1.53 -8.00 -15.62
CA ASP A 50 2.81 -7.92 -16.33
C ASP A 50 3.68 -6.73 -15.85
N ASP A 51 3.06 -5.73 -15.21
CA ASP A 51 3.72 -4.55 -14.65
C ASP A 51 4.09 -4.71 -13.16
N GLY A 52 3.67 -5.80 -12.51
CA GLY A 52 3.99 -6.14 -11.12
C GLY A 52 2.76 -6.30 -10.19
N PRO A 53 2.95 -6.20 -8.86
CA PRO A 53 1.87 -6.43 -7.90
C PRO A 53 0.92 -5.23 -7.81
N GLU A 54 -0.38 -5.49 -8.04
CA GLU A 54 -1.47 -4.53 -7.85
C GLU A 54 -2.26 -4.90 -6.58
N CYS A 55 -2.00 -4.20 -5.48
CA CYS A 55 -2.57 -4.52 -4.17
C CYS A 55 -3.72 -3.59 -3.75
N SER A 56 -4.71 -4.15 -3.06
CA SER A 56 -5.75 -3.43 -2.33
C SER A 56 -5.15 -2.48 -1.29
N GLN A 57 -5.83 -1.35 -1.04
CA GLN A 57 -5.45 -0.37 -0.02
C GLN A 57 -6.47 -0.28 1.13
N ASP A 58 -7.70 -0.75 0.93
CA ASP A 58 -8.82 -0.48 1.85
C ASP A 58 -9.14 -1.66 2.79
N ILE A 59 -8.92 -2.89 2.30
CA ILE A 59 -9.13 -4.12 3.08
C ILE A 59 -7.93 -5.03 2.88
N CYS A 60 -7.26 -5.30 3.98
CA CYS A 60 -6.01 -6.04 4.05
C CYS A 60 -6.15 -7.16 5.09
N PRO A 61 -6.50 -8.39 4.66
CA PRO A 61 -6.79 -9.51 5.56
C PRO A 61 -5.62 -9.90 6.48
N GLY A 62 -4.39 -9.57 6.09
CA GLY A 62 -3.18 -9.81 6.88
C GLY A 62 -3.04 -8.89 8.10
N TYR A 63 -3.84 -7.83 8.21
CA TYR A 63 -3.88 -6.99 9.40
C TYR A 63 -5.07 -7.34 10.29
N THR A 64 -4.82 -7.49 11.59
CA THR A 64 -5.90 -7.57 12.60
C THR A 64 -6.31 -6.18 13.10
N GLY A 65 -5.48 -5.18 12.85
CA GLY A 65 -5.66 -3.78 13.26
C GLY A 65 -5.62 -2.81 12.08
N CYS A 66 -5.32 -1.55 12.38
CA CYS A 66 -5.23 -0.46 11.42
C CYS A 66 -3.97 0.36 11.68
N GLU A 67 -3.32 0.83 10.61
CA GLU A 67 -2.25 1.80 10.70
C GLU A 67 -2.83 3.22 10.72
N GLY A 68 -2.62 3.95 11.81
CA GLY A 68 -2.97 5.36 11.93
C GLY A 68 -1.81 6.27 11.48
N PRO A 69 -1.93 7.59 11.70
CA PRO A 69 -0.91 8.53 11.27
C PRO A 69 0.46 8.21 11.89
N ASN A 70 1.52 8.44 11.11
CA ASN A 70 2.92 8.16 11.46
C ASN A 70 3.25 6.67 11.71
N GLY A 71 2.46 5.74 11.17
CA GLY A 71 2.73 4.31 11.28
C GLY A 71 2.34 3.67 12.62
N THR A 72 1.52 4.35 13.42
CA THR A 72 1.07 3.79 14.71
C THR A 72 0.01 2.72 14.48
N MET A 73 0.19 1.53 15.06
CA MET A 73 -0.78 0.44 14.92
C MET A 73 -1.86 0.51 16.01
N TYR A 74 -3.12 0.35 15.60
CA TYR A 74 -4.31 0.32 16.46
C TYR A 74 -5.05 -1.01 16.31
N GLU A 75 -5.51 -1.56 17.41
CA GLU A 75 -6.33 -2.77 17.44
C GLU A 75 -7.76 -2.50 16.95
N ALA A 76 -8.41 -3.54 16.41
CA ALA A 76 -9.82 -3.47 16.04
C ALA A 76 -10.69 -3.01 17.22
N GLY A 77 -11.57 -2.04 16.96
CA GLY A 77 -12.44 -1.39 17.94
C GLY A 77 -11.82 -0.17 18.62
N GLN A 78 -10.51 0.08 18.48
CA GLN A 78 -9.88 1.27 19.05
C GLN A 78 -10.27 2.53 18.26
N GLY A 79 -10.54 3.60 19.00
CA GLY A 79 -10.71 4.94 18.46
C GLY A 79 -9.49 5.82 18.80
N PHE A 80 -9.12 6.71 17.89
CA PHE A 80 -8.02 7.65 18.08
C PHE A 80 -8.30 8.97 17.39
N ALA A 81 -7.62 10.03 17.82
CA ALA A 81 -7.78 11.36 17.25
C ALA A 81 -6.69 11.64 16.20
N VAL A 82 -7.08 12.30 15.11
CA VAL A 82 -6.19 12.86 14.08
C VAL A 82 -6.61 14.30 13.87
N ASP A 83 -5.77 15.24 14.32
CA ASP A 83 -6.12 16.65 14.45
C ASP A 83 -7.43 16.85 15.25
N CYS A 84 -8.45 17.45 14.65
CA CYS A 84 -9.77 17.62 15.25
C CYS A 84 -10.75 16.47 14.92
N ASN A 85 -10.31 15.48 14.15
CA ASN A 85 -11.14 14.36 13.71
C ASN A 85 -10.95 13.14 14.60
N THR A 86 -12.00 12.34 14.70
CA THR A 86 -11.97 11.06 15.41
C THR A 86 -12.03 9.93 14.38
N CYS A 87 -11.10 8.99 14.50
CA CYS A 87 -11.01 7.79 13.68
C CYS A 87 -11.36 6.54 14.49
N ASN A 88 -11.93 5.54 13.84
CA ASN A 88 -12.20 4.22 14.41
C ASN A 88 -11.58 3.13 13.53
N CYS A 89 -10.85 2.21 14.15
CA CYS A 89 -10.31 1.03 13.51
C CYS A 89 -11.33 -0.10 13.55
N HIS A 90 -11.70 -0.63 12.38
CA HIS A 90 -12.63 -1.77 12.27
C HIS A 90 -11.90 -3.13 12.14
N GLY A 91 -10.57 -3.11 12.02
CA GLY A 91 -9.74 -4.29 11.72
C GLY A 91 -9.54 -4.48 10.21
N PHE A 92 -8.64 -5.40 9.82
CA PHE A 92 -8.33 -5.67 8.40
C PHE A 92 -7.90 -4.43 7.60
N GLY A 93 -7.23 -3.47 8.25
CA GLY A 93 -6.86 -2.19 7.64
C GLY A 93 -8.01 -1.18 7.47
N ALA A 94 -9.25 -1.55 7.77
CA ALA A 94 -10.41 -0.68 7.55
C ALA A 94 -10.51 0.42 8.63
N LEU A 95 -10.43 1.68 8.19
CA LEU A 95 -10.44 2.87 9.02
C LEU A 95 -11.57 3.82 8.61
N SER A 96 -12.32 4.35 9.58
CA SER A 96 -13.31 5.41 9.35
C SER A 96 -13.00 6.63 10.21
N CYS A 97 -12.86 7.80 9.60
CA CYS A 97 -12.66 9.07 10.31
C CYS A 97 -13.82 10.04 10.09
N THR A 98 -14.08 10.91 11.07
CA THR A 98 -14.93 12.08 10.85
C THR A 98 -14.28 13.05 9.86
N LEU A 99 -15.09 13.88 9.20
CA LEU A 99 -14.61 14.94 8.30
C LEU A 99 -15.10 16.31 8.77
N VAL A 100 -14.63 16.71 9.95
CA VAL A 100 -14.84 18.05 10.50
C VAL A 100 -13.73 18.96 9.99
N GLY A 101 -14.12 20.16 9.54
CA GLY A 101 -13.16 21.19 9.15
C GLY A 101 -12.39 21.68 10.37
N CYS A 102 -11.10 21.36 10.45
CA CYS A 102 -10.26 21.78 11.55
C CYS A 102 -9.87 23.25 11.37
N VAL A 103 -10.24 24.09 12.34
CA VAL A 103 -9.82 25.49 12.38
C VAL A 103 -8.50 25.56 13.14
N THR A 104 -7.40 25.82 12.44
CA THR A 104 -6.16 26.28 13.06
C THR A 104 -6.33 27.75 13.39
N LEU A 105 -6.51 28.08 14.67
CA LEU A 105 -6.44 29.48 15.10
C LEU A 105 -4.98 29.92 15.02
N ASP A 106 -4.58 30.49 13.89
CA ASP A 106 -3.33 31.22 13.78
C ASP A 106 -3.46 32.53 14.57
N ILE A 107 -3.20 32.47 15.88
CA ILE A 107 -3.30 33.60 16.81
C ILE A 107 -2.42 34.79 16.37
N LYS A 108 -1.45 34.55 15.48
CA LYS A 108 -0.64 35.61 14.85
C LYS A 108 -1.45 36.56 13.95
N THR A 109 -2.56 36.10 13.38
CA THR A 109 -3.43 36.93 12.51
C THR A 109 -4.54 37.65 13.27
N LEU A 110 -4.90 37.17 14.47
CA LEU A 110 -5.94 37.79 15.30
C LEU A 110 -5.44 39.00 16.10
N SER A 111 -4.12 39.14 16.32
CA SER A 111 -3.56 40.32 16.98
C SER A 111 -3.28 41.49 16.03
N GLU A 112 -3.46 41.30 14.72
CA GLU A 112 -3.23 42.33 13.69
C GLU A 112 -4.53 42.77 12.98
N ALA A 113 -5.70 42.39 13.50
CA ALA A 113 -6.96 42.93 13.01
C ALA A 113 -7.06 44.44 13.37
N PRO A 114 -7.33 45.33 12.40
CA PRO A 114 -7.37 46.78 12.61
C PRO A 114 -8.55 47.27 13.45
#